data_AF-A0A2S9F4Y4-F1
#
_entry.id   AF-A0A2S9F4Y4-F1
#
_cell.length_a   1.000
_cell.length_b   1.000
_cell.length_c   1.000
_cell.angle_alpha   90.00
_cell.angle_beta   90.00
_cell.angle_gamma   90.00
#
_symmetry.space_group_name_H-M   'P 1'
#
loop_
_entity.id
_entity.type
_entity.pdbx_description
1 polymer ?
#
loop_
_entity_poly.entity_id
_entity_poly.type
_entity_poly.pdbx_seq_one_letter_code
_entity_poly.pdbx_strand_id
1 'polypeptide(L)'
;MTTLLDRSETTPPPTSTPPRSTAWLWVLPPLLLVLLAVLYPLLRVFVESSVAGSWGEVLGSAAFHDALWRTVAIAATSTLGCLVLGTFLAIVLAFVPFPGSAVVGRLIDTVLALPSFLITLAFTFLYGSAGAVNAAISAVTGSSSPMLDFLYTPAGVITAEITFF
;
A
#
# COMPACT_ATOMS: atom_id res chain seq x y z
N MET A 1 -42.33 45.85 41.22
CA MET A 1 -43.16 45.24 40.17
C MET A 1 -42.28 44.28 39.39
N THR A 2 -42.46 43.00 39.66
CA THR A 2 -41.74 41.85 39.12
C THR A 2 -42.25 41.50 37.72
N THR A 3 -41.47 41.84 36.69
CA THR A 3 -41.65 41.31 35.34
C THR A 3 -41.08 39.89 35.29
N LEU A 4 -41.96 38.89 35.37
CA LEU A 4 -41.63 37.52 35.05
C LEU A 4 -41.31 37.44 33.56
N LEU A 5 -40.06 37.08 33.24
CA LEU A 5 -39.66 36.67 31.89
C LEU A 5 -40.36 35.35 31.59
N ASP A 6 -41.41 35.42 30.78
CA ASP A 6 -42.05 34.25 30.20
C ASP A 6 -41.05 33.59 29.24
N ARG A 7 -40.54 32.44 29.65
CA ARG A 7 -39.54 31.68 28.89
C ARG A 7 -40.31 30.88 27.87
N SER A 8 -40.47 31.43 26.66
CA SER A 8 -41.01 30.68 25.53
C SER A 8 -40.22 29.38 25.36
N GLU A 9 -40.83 28.25 25.72
CA GLU A 9 -40.27 26.93 25.45
C GLU A 9 -40.32 26.70 23.93
N THR A 10 -39.21 27.03 23.26
CA THR A 10 -39.01 26.65 21.86
C THR A 10 -38.93 25.13 21.79
N THR A 11 -40.06 24.49 21.51
CA THR A 11 -40.10 23.05 21.22
C THR A 11 -39.23 22.79 19.99
N PRO A 12 -38.19 21.93 20.08
CA PRO A 12 -37.34 21.65 18.93
C PRO A 12 -38.19 21.00 17.83
N PRO A 13 -37.98 21.37 16.55
CA PRO A 13 -38.75 20.80 15.45
C PRO A 13 -38.55 19.27 15.41
N PRO A 14 -39.58 18.49 15.04
CA PRO A 14 -39.45 17.05 14.91
C PRO A 14 -38.38 16.75 13.85
N THR A 15 -37.29 16.10 14.26
CA THR A 15 -36.27 15.57 13.36
C THR A 15 -36.91 14.48 12.50
N SER A 16 -37.29 14.82 11.26
CA SER A 16 -37.74 13.86 10.28
C SER A 16 -36.57 12.97 9.88
N THR A 17 -36.62 11.69 10.22
CA THR A 17 -35.68 10.69 9.71
C THR A 17 -35.80 10.68 8.18
N PRO A 18 -34.72 10.89 7.42
CA PRO A 18 -34.81 10.89 5.96
C PRO A 18 -35.33 9.53 5.48
N PRO A 19 -36.24 9.48 4.48
CA PRO A 19 -36.75 8.23 3.95
C PRO A 19 -35.58 7.42 3.37
N ARG A 20 -35.50 6.14 3.72
CA ARG A 20 -34.49 5.22 3.17
C ARG A 20 -34.76 5.05 1.67
N SER A 21 -34.00 5.81 0.87
CA SER A 21 -34.08 5.77 -0.59
C SER A 21 -33.63 4.41 -1.11
N THR A 22 -34.41 3.84 -2.03
CA THR A 22 -34.08 2.63 -2.80
C THR A 22 -32.92 2.84 -3.78
N ALA A 23 -32.32 4.05 -3.83
CA ALA A 23 -31.14 4.37 -4.60
C ALA A 23 -29.96 3.40 -4.38
N TRP A 24 -29.83 2.81 -3.18
CA TRP A 24 -28.80 1.79 -2.90
C TRP A 24 -28.89 0.56 -3.83
N LEU A 25 -30.09 0.21 -4.29
CA LEU A 25 -30.29 -0.93 -5.19
C LEU A 25 -29.57 -0.73 -6.54
N TRP A 26 -29.30 0.51 -6.94
CA TRP A 26 -28.53 0.81 -8.17
C TRP A 26 -27.03 0.55 -8.03
N VAL A 27 -26.52 0.43 -6.80
CA VAL A 27 -25.14 0.02 -6.55
C VAL A 27 -24.97 -1.49 -6.70
N LEU A 28 -26.05 -2.27 -6.54
CA LEU A 28 -25.98 -3.73 -6.57
C LEU A 28 -25.53 -4.30 -7.92
N PRO A 29 -26.06 -3.87 -9.09
CA PRO A 29 -25.61 -4.42 -10.38
C PRO A 29 -24.10 -4.22 -10.67
N PRO A 30 -23.52 -3.01 -10.57
CA PRO A 30 -22.08 -2.84 -10.81
C PRO A 30 -21.23 -3.56 -9.76
N LEU A 31 -21.66 -3.57 -8.49
CA LEU A 31 -20.97 -4.31 -7.43
C LEU A 31 -20.97 -5.81 -7.69
N LEU A 32 -22.13 -6.37 -8.08
CA LEU A 32 -22.27 -7.78 -8.40
C LEU A 32 -21.42 -8.15 -9.62
N LEU A 33 -21.37 -7.29 -10.64
CA LEU A 33 -20.53 -7.51 -11.81
C LEU A 33 -19.04 -7.57 -11.44
N VAL A 34 -18.56 -6.61 -10.63
CA VAL A 34 -17.16 -6.61 -10.13
C VAL A 34 -16.90 -7.86 -9.28
N LEU A 35 -17.83 -8.19 -8.38
CA LEU A 35 -17.70 -9.34 -7.51
C LEU A 35 -17.63 -10.65 -8.32
N LEU A 36 -18.50 -10.83 -9.30
CA LEU A 36 -18.49 -12.01 -10.17
C LEU A 36 -17.23 -12.07 -11.02
N ALA A 37 -16.78 -10.94 -11.58
CA ALA A 37 -15.57 -10.88 -12.38
C ALA A 37 -14.31 -11.28 -11.59
N VAL A 38 -14.23 -10.94 -10.30
CA VAL A 38 -13.12 -11.30 -9.42
C VAL A 38 -13.29 -12.71 -8.84
N LEU A 39 -14.47 -13.04 -8.33
CA LEU A 39 -14.67 -14.31 -7.62
C LEU A 39 -14.75 -15.52 -8.56
N TYR A 40 -15.30 -15.37 -9.78
CA TYR A 40 -15.41 -16.49 -10.71
C TYR A 40 -14.07 -17.17 -11.01
N PRO A 41 -13.00 -16.46 -11.44
CA PRO A 41 -11.71 -17.10 -11.69
C PRO A 41 -11.07 -17.66 -10.41
N LEU A 42 -11.21 -16.97 -9.27
CA LEU A 42 -10.67 -17.45 -7.98
C LEU A 42 -11.32 -18.77 -7.54
N LEU A 43 -12.65 -18.86 -7.66
CA LEU A 43 -13.39 -20.09 -7.37
C LEU A 43 -13.03 -21.21 -8.35
N ARG A 44 -12.84 -20.89 -9.63
CA ARG A 44 -12.39 -21.87 -10.63
C ARG A 44 -11.01 -22.44 -10.28
N VAL A 45 -10.05 -21.59 -9.93
CA VAL A 45 -8.70 -22.01 -9.49
C VAL A 45 -8.78 -22.88 -8.22
N PHE A 46 -9.62 -22.49 -7.26
CA PHE A 46 -9.81 -23.24 -6.02
C PHE A 46 -10.43 -24.64 -6.26
N VAL A 47 -11.46 -24.73 -7.10
CA VAL A 47 -12.09 -26.02 -7.42
C VAL A 47 -11.13 -26.91 -8.19
N GLU A 48 -10.42 -26.37 -9.20
CA GLU A 48 -9.48 -27.13 -10.00
C GLU A 48 -8.33 -27.70 -9.15
N SER A 49 -7.75 -26.88 -8.26
CA SER A 49 -6.71 -27.32 -7.32
C SER A 49 -7.21 -28.36 -6.31
N SER A 50 -8.48 -28.31 -5.92
CA SER A 50 -9.09 -29.28 -5.00
C SER A 50 -9.30 -30.65 -5.65
N VAL A 51 -9.75 -30.68 -6.90
CA VAL A 51 -9.95 -31.94 -7.65
C VAL A 51 -8.63 -32.67 -7.90
N ALA A 52 -7.54 -31.93 -8.13
CA ALA A 52 -6.21 -32.49 -8.33
C ALA A 52 -5.60 -33.14 -7.06
N GLY A 53 -6.14 -32.86 -5.86
CA GLY A 53 -5.73 -33.52 -4.61
C GLY A 53 -4.32 -33.17 -4.08
N SER A 54 -3.68 -32.11 -4.58
CA SER A 54 -2.27 -31.78 -4.30
C SER A 54 -2.00 -31.01 -3.00
N TRP A 55 -3.04 -30.59 -2.27
CA TRP A 55 -2.92 -29.71 -1.10
C TRP A 55 -2.02 -30.28 0.00
N GLY A 56 -2.12 -31.58 0.30
CA GLY A 56 -1.30 -32.21 1.34
C GLY A 56 0.19 -32.20 1.02
N GLU A 57 0.55 -32.36 -0.25
CA GLU A 57 1.95 -32.33 -0.71
C GLU A 57 2.52 -30.91 -0.65
N VAL A 58 1.75 -29.91 -1.07
CA VAL A 58 2.16 -28.50 -1.04
C VAL A 58 2.29 -27.99 0.39
N LEU A 59 1.29 -28.26 1.24
CA LEU A 59 1.29 -27.85 2.65
C LEU A 59 2.28 -28.66 3.50
N GLY A 60 2.74 -29.82 3.03
CA GLY A 60 3.82 -30.57 3.67
C GLY A 60 5.22 -30.13 3.21
N SER A 61 5.32 -29.32 2.16
CA SER A 61 6.59 -28.97 1.52
C SER A 61 7.38 -27.94 2.33
N ALA A 62 8.63 -28.29 2.66
CA ALA A 62 9.56 -27.35 3.30
C ALA A 62 9.83 -26.11 2.42
N ALA A 63 9.95 -26.30 1.10
CA ALA A 63 10.16 -25.19 0.17
C ALA A 63 8.96 -24.22 0.15
N PHE A 64 7.74 -24.73 0.29
CA PHE A 64 6.54 -23.90 0.40
C PHE A 64 6.53 -23.12 1.71
N HIS A 65 6.84 -23.77 2.84
CA HIS A 65 6.92 -23.09 4.14
C HIS A 65 8.01 -22.02 4.18
N ASP A 66 9.19 -22.30 3.63
CA ASP A 66 10.28 -21.33 3.56
C ASP A 66 9.91 -20.13 2.70
N ALA A 67 9.28 -20.36 1.54
CA ALA A 67 8.79 -19.28 0.69
C ALA A 67 7.69 -18.46 1.39
N LEU A 68 6.72 -19.14 2.02
CA LEU A 68 5.63 -18.50 2.74
C LEU A 68 6.14 -17.62 3.89
N TRP A 69 7.07 -18.15 4.69
CA TRP A 69 7.66 -17.40 5.79
C TRP A 69 8.45 -16.19 5.30
N ARG A 70 9.23 -16.34 4.22
CA ARG A 70 9.95 -15.22 3.58
C ARG A 70 8.97 -14.14 3.11
N THR A 71 7.88 -14.51 2.45
CA THR A 71 6.85 -13.58 1.99
C THR A 71 6.21 -12.83 3.17
N VAL A 72 5.81 -13.55 4.22
CA VAL A 72 5.21 -12.94 5.41
C VAL A 72 6.20 -12.00 6.11
N ALA A 73 7.46 -12.42 6.26
CA ALA A 73 8.48 -11.60 6.89
C ALA A 73 8.76 -10.30 6.12
N ILE A 74 8.88 -10.39 4.78
CA ILE A 74 9.06 -9.22 3.91
C ILE A 74 7.85 -8.30 4.02
N ALA A 75 6.63 -8.84 3.85
CA ALA A 75 5.40 -8.05 3.90
C ALA A 75 5.19 -7.36 5.26
N ALA A 76 5.44 -8.05 6.36
CA ALA A 76 5.33 -7.46 7.69
C ALA A 76 6.38 -6.35 7.90
N THR A 77 7.63 -6.60 7.49
CA THR A 77 8.72 -5.63 7.68
C THR A 77 8.54 -4.41 6.78
N SER A 78 8.14 -4.59 5.53
CA SER A 78 7.86 -3.48 4.63
C SER A 78 6.66 -2.67 5.12
N THR A 79 5.58 -3.31 5.57
CA THR A 79 4.41 -2.62 6.14
C THR A 79 4.79 -1.78 7.34
N LEU A 80 5.62 -2.31 8.26
CA LEU A 80 6.13 -1.53 9.40
C LEU A 80 6.98 -0.34 8.93
N GLY A 81 7.83 -0.54 7.93
CA GLY A 81 8.61 0.53 7.29
C GLY A 81 7.73 1.63 6.68
N CYS A 82 6.71 1.25 5.90
CA CYS A 82 5.72 2.16 5.31
C CYS A 82 4.94 2.90 6.40
N LEU A 83 4.54 2.22 7.47
CA LEU A 83 3.84 2.87 8.59
C LEU A 83 4.72 3.93 9.24
N VAL A 84 6.00 3.63 9.50
CA VAL A 84 6.92 4.58 10.12
C VAL A 84 7.19 5.76 9.18
N LEU A 85 7.64 5.48 7.96
CA LEU A 85 8.04 6.51 6.99
C LEU A 85 6.84 7.30 6.47
N GLY A 86 5.76 6.62 6.10
CA GLY A 86 4.53 7.20 5.59
C GLY A 86 3.80 8.03 6.63
N THR A 87 3.74 7.58 7.90
CA THR A 87 3.16 8.39 8.98
C THR A 87 4.00 9.63 9.25
N PHE A 88 5.34 9.49 9.27
CA PHE A 88 6.23 10.65 9.40
C PHE A 88 5.99 11.67 8.28
N LEU A 89 5.97 11.21 7.03
CA LEU A 89 5.76 12.06 5.86
C LEU A 89 4.37 12.71 5.87
N ALA A 90 3.33 11.97 6.26
CA ALA A 90 1.97 12.47 6.41
C ALA A 90 1.88 13.57 7.47
N ILE A 91 2.52 13.38 8.65
CA ILE A 91 2.56 14.39 9.71
C ILE A 91 3.28 15.65 9.22
N VAL A 92 4.44 15.50 8.56
CA VAL A 92 5.22 16.64 8.06
C VAL A 92 4.41 17.42 7.00
N LEU A 93 3.82 16.73 6.03
CA LEU A 93 3.04 17.38 4.97
C LEU A 93 1.75 18.01 5.49
N ALA A 94 1.10 17.41 6.48
CA ALA A 94 -0.17 17.90 7.03
C ALA A 94 0.01 19.09 7.98
N PHE A 95 1.08 19.11 8.77
CA PHE A 95 1.22 20.05 9.89
C PHE A 95 2.38 21.05 9.75
N VAL A 96 3.34 20.84 8.85
CA VAL A 96 4.48 21.75 8.68
C VAL A 96 4.30 22.62 7.43
N PRO A 97 4.03 23.94 7.58
CA PRO A 97 3.92 24.85 6.45
C PRO A 97 5.30 25.28 5.94
N PHE A 98 5.94 24.44 5.12
CA PHE A 98 7.18 24.78 4.42
C PHE A 98 6.92 25.11 2.94
N PRO A 99 7.69 26.01 2.31
CA PRO A 99 7.39 26.61 0.99
C PRO A 99 7.43 25.63 -0.21
N GLY A 100 7.71 24.34 0.01
CA GLY A 100 7.79 23.30 -1.01
C GLY A 100 6.81 22.14 -0.85
N SER A 101 5.91 22.16 0.15
CA SER A 101 5.06 21.01 0.49
C SER A 101 4.16 20.55 -0.66
N ALA A 102 3.62 21.49 -1.44
CA ALA A 102 2.80 21.17 -2.61
C ALA A 102 3.57 20.46 -3.72
N VAL A 103 4.85 20.80 -3.92
CA VAL A 103 5.71 20.14 -4.93
C VAL A 103 6.03 18.72 -4.48
N VAL A 104 6.38 18.54 -3.20
CA VAL A 104 6.65 17.22 -2.61
C VAL A 104 5.41 16.33 -2.69
N GLY A 105 4.23 16.84 -2.33
CA GLY A 105 2.96 16.10 -2.44
C GLY A 105 2.70 15.61 -3.86
N ARG A 106 2.84 16.48 -4.87
CA ARG A 106 2.67 16.10 -6.27
C ARG A 106 3.69 15.08 -6.76
N LEU A 107 4.93 15.15 -6.26
CA LEU A 107 5.96 14.17 -6.60
C LEU A 107 5.57 12.78 -6.06
N ILE A 108 5.08 12.72 -4.82
CA ILE A 108 4.57 11.48 -4.21
C ILE A 108 3.40 10.94 -5.04
N ASP A 109 2.40 11.76 -5.34
CA ASP A 109 1.25 11.36 -6.17
C ASP A 109 1.69 10.83 -7.55
N THR A 110 2.71 11.46 -8.14
CA THR A 110 3.28 11.03 -9.43
C THR A 110 3.94 9.67 -9.31
N VAL A 111 4.77 9.45 -8.28
CA VAL A 111 5.43 8.17 -8.03
C VAL A 111 4.42 7.05 -7.81
N LEU A 112 3.34 7.31 -7.05
CA LEU A 112 2.25 6.35 -6.82
C LEU A 112 1.46 6.01 -8.09
N ALA A 113 1.45 6.91 -9.08
CA ALA A 113 0.85 6.66 -10.39
C ALA A 113 1.77 5.89 -11.35
N LEU A 114 3.08 5.76 -11.04
CA LEU A 114 4.00 5.01 -11.88
C LEU A 114 3.69 3.51 -11.80
N PRO A 115 3.80 2.77 -12.93
CA PRO A 115 3.77 1.32 -12.90
C PRO A 115 4.86 0.75 -11.98
N SER A 116 4.51 -0.26 -11.18
CA SER A 116 5.43 -0.90 -10.21
C SER A 116 6.74 -1.38 -10.83
N PHE A 117 6.70 -1.80 -12.09
CA PHE A 117 7.89 -2.21 -12.84
C PHE A 117 8.96 -1.10 -12.91
N LEU A 118 8.58 0.18 -13.01
CA LEU A 118 9.55 1.28 -13.07
C LEU A 118 10.36 1.41 -11.78
N ILE A 119 9.77 1.10 -10.62
CA ILE A 119 10.50 1.10 -9.35
C ILE A 119 11.58 0.02 -9.37
N THR A 120 11.27 -1.19 -9.85
CA THR A 120 12.25 -2.28 -9.95
C THR A 120 13.41 -1.95 -10.89
N LEU A 121 13.13 -1.31 -12.04
CA LEU A 121 14.17 -0.83 -12.95
C LEU A 121 14.99 0.30 -12.35
N ALA A 122 14.36 1.25 -11.67
CA ALA A 122 15.05 2.35 -11.01
C ALA A 122 16.03 1.80 -9.95
N PHE A 123 15.59 0.85 -9.13
CA PHE A 123 16.46 0.18 -8.16
C PHE A 123 17.60 -0.59 -8.82
N THR A 124 17.35 -1.23 -9.97
CA THR A 124 18.39 -1.93 -10.73
C THR A 124 19.45 -0.94 -11.25
N PHE A 125 19.04 0.18 -11.83
CA PHE A 125 19.97 1.19 -12.34
C PHE A 125 20.67 1.98 -11.24
N LEU A 126 20.04 2.16 -10.09
CA LEU A 126 20.59 2.94 -8.98
C LEU A 126 21.50 2.08 -8.09
N TYR A 127 21.01 0.92 -7.65
CA TYR A 127 21.62 0.07 -6.63
C TYR A 127 22.16 -1.28 -7.15
N GLY A 128 22.04 -1.58 -8.43
CA GLY A 128 22.70 -2.75 -9.02
C GLY A 128 24.22 -2.70 -8.87
N SER A 129 24.89 -3.84 -9.06
CA SER A 129 26.35 -3.94 -8.97
C SER A 129 27.08 -2.97 -9.90
N ALA A 130 26.53 -2.72 -11.09
CA ALA A 130 26.99 -1.70 -12.04
C ALA A 130 26.14 -0.41 -12.04
N GLY A 131 25.37 -0.18 -10.97
CA GLY A 131 24.44 0.95 -10.85
C GLY A 131 25.13 2.29 -10.55
N ALA A 132 24.38 3.37 -10.67
CA ALA A 132 24.87 4.73 -10.52
C ALA A 132 25.48 5.00 -9.14
N VAL A 133 24.94 4.43 -8.05
CA VAL A 133 25.47 4.61 -6.70
C VAL A 133 26.83 3.94 -6.56
N ASN A 134 26.97 2.69 -7.02
CA ASN A 134 28.26 1.99 -7.00
C ASN A 134 29.29 2.71 -7.87
N ALA A 135 28.90 3.21 -9.06
CA ALA A 135 29.77 3.99 -9.93
C ALA A 135 30.27 5.28 -9.24
N ALA A 136 29.40 6.00 -8.53
CA ALA A 136 29.77 7.19 -7.78
C ALA A 136 30.72 6.87 -6.61
N ILE A 137 30.47 5.79 -5.87
CA ILE A 137 31.35 5.33 -4.78
C ILE A 137 32.72 4.95 -5.33
N SER A 138 32.78 4.17 -6.42
CA SER A 138 34.03 3.79 -7.08
C SER A 138 34.82 5.01 -7.58
N ALA A 139 34.14 6.04 -8.09
CA ALA A 139 34.81 7.26 -8.53
C ALA A 139 35.51 8.02 -7.39
N VAL A 140 34.96 7.97 -6.17
CA VAL A 140 35.54 8.64 -4.98
C VAL A 140 36.57 7.76 -4.28
N THR A 141 36.31 6.45 -4.18
CA THR A 141 37.13 5.51 -3.39
C THR A 141 38.23 4.83 -4.20
N GLY A 142 38.12 4.82 -5.53
CA GLY A 142 38.98 4.04 -6.41
C GLY A 142 38.74 2.52 -6.33
N SER A 143 37.68 2.06 -5.64
CA SER A 143 37.37 0.64 -5.53
C SER A 143 36.95 0.05 -6.87
N SER A 144 37.56 -1.09 -7.23
CA SER A 144 37.24 -1.85 -8.44
C SER A 144 36.10 -2.86 -8.26
N SER A 145 35.64 -3.07 -7.03
CA SER A 145 34.53 -3.98 -6.70
C SER A 145 33.31 -3.21 -6.21
N PRO A 146 32.08 -3.66 -6.55
CA PRO A 146 30.86 -3.04 -6.05
C PRO A 146 30.81 -3.14 -4.53
N MET A 147 30.66 -1.99 -3.87
CA MET A 147 30.63 -1.93 -2.40
C MET A 147 29.22 -2.13 -1.85
N LEU A 148 28.19 -1.80 -2.64
CA LEU A 148 26.79 -2.06 -2.32
C LEU A 148 26.25 -3.18 -3.21
N ASP A 149 26.00 -4.35 -2.64
CA ASP A 149 25.39 -5.49 -3.33
C ASP A 149 24.24 -6.07 -2.50
N PHE A 150 23.20 -5.26 -2.30
CA PHE A 150 22.04 -5.64 -1.49
C PHE A 150 20.75 -5.85 -2.29
N LEU A 151 20.76 -5.54 -3.60
CA LEU A 151 19.56 -5.51 -4.44
C LEU A 151 18.81 -6.86 -4.47
N TYR A 152 19.55 -7.97 -4.48
CA TYR A 152 19.00 -9.33 -4.50
C TYR A 152 18.82 -9.95 -3.11
N THR A 153 18.98 -9.14 -2.05
CA THR A 153 18.78 -9.58 -0.67
C THR A 153 17.38 -9.22 -0.16
N PRO A 154 16.89 -9.84 0.93
CA PRO A 154 15.63 -9.44 1.55
C PRO A 154 15.59 -7.95 1.91
N ALA A 155 16.71 -7.34 2.31
CA ALA A 155 16.79 -5.92 2.59
C ALA A 155 16.56 -5.06 1.34
N GLY A 156 17.06 -5.50 0.18
CA GLY A 156 16.81 -4.85 -1.11
C GLY A 156 15.34 -4.87 -1.47
N VAL A 157 14.69 -6.03 -1.33
CA VAL A 157 13.25 -6.18 -1.57
C VAL A 157 12.45 -5.31 -0.60
N ILE A 158 12.72 -5.37 0.70
CA ILE A 158 12.02 -4.56 1.72
C ILE A 158 12.14 -3.06 1.42
N THR A 159 13.32 -2.58 1.03
CA THR A 159 13.54 -1.16 0.70
C THR A 159 12.77 -0.76 -0.56
N ALA A 160 12.72 -1.63 -1.56
CA ALA A 160 11.95 -1.39 -2.79
C ALA A 160 10.43 -1.35 -2.50
N GLU A 161 9.93 -2.29 -1.68
CA GLU A 161 8.53 -2.33 -1.25
C GLU A 161 8.15 -1.05 -0.48
N ILE A 162 8.99 -0.58 0.46
CA ILE A 162 8.77 0.67 1.20
C ILE A 162 8.77 1.90 0.27
N THR A 163 9.50 1.84 -0.84
CA THR A 163 9.53 2.94 -1.81
C THR A 163 8.29 2.95 -2.71
N PHE A 164 7.72 1.77 -2.97
CA PHE A 164 6.57 1.62 -3.84
C PHE A 164 5.23 1.86 -3.13
N PHE A 165 5.10 1.35 -1.90
CA PHE A 165 3.87 1.43 -1.08
C PHE A 165 3.86 2.61 -0.12
#